data_AF-Q54326-F1
#
_entry.id   AF-Q54326-F1
#
_cell.length_a   1.000
_cell.length_b   1.000
_cell.length_c   1.000
_cell.angle_alpha   90.00
_cell.angle_beta   90.00
_cell.angle_gamma   90.00
#
_symmetry.space_group_name_H-M   'P 1'
#
loop_
_entity.id
_entity.type
_entity.pdbx_description
1 polymer ?
#
loop_
_entity_poly.entity_id
_entity_poly.type
_entity_poly.pdbx_seq_one_letter_code
_entity_poly.pdbx_strand_id
1 'polypeptide(L)'
;MVKNKLLAATLSISLILPLITPYSEEAKAANTIEEIGEGAQIIKRTEDVSSRKWGVTQNIQFDFVKDPKYNKDALIIKMQGFIKSRTSFTDVKGKGYESTKRILWPFQYNIALKTNDPNVFLINYLPKNKIESIDVSQTLGYNVGGNFQSAPLLGGKGEFNYSKKISYTQKNYISEVAQQNSKNIRWEVKANSFNTENGQVSAYDRHLFVRSPIGPNARDFFVPNDELPPLIQSGFNPSFIATVSHEKDKGDTSEFEIAYGRNLDITYATFFPRTGIFAERRHNALMNRNLVTKYEVNWKTHEIKVKGHN
;
A
#
# COMPACT_ATOMS: atom_id res chain seq x y z
N MET A 1 -35.28 -37.33 55.89
CA MET A 1 -35.46 -36.07 55.12
C MET A 1 -34.17 -35.28 55.21
N VAL A 2 -33.31 -35.44 54.20
CA VAL A 2 -31.92 -34.98 54.17
C VAL A 2 -31.88 -33.53 53.71
N LYS A 3 -31.22 -32.63 54.46
CA LYS A 3 -30.84 -31.29 53.99
C LYS A 3 -29.32 -31.23 53.88
N ASN A 4 -28.79 -31.58 52.71
CA ASN A 4 -27.43 -31.24 52.32
C ASN A 4 -27.45 -29.87 51.63
N LYS A 5 -26.97 -28.83 52.31
CA LYS A 5 -26.56 -27.58 51.67
C LYS A 5 -25.12 -27.75 51.20
N LEU A 6 -24.94 -28.09 49.92
CA LEU A 6 -23.67 -27.98 49.23
C LEU A 6 -23.42 -26.49 48.93
N LEU A 7 -22.49 -25.89 49.67
CA LEU A 7 -21.83 -24.64 49.29
C LEU A 7 -20.84 -24.99 48.17
N ALA A 8 -21.24 -24.74 46.92
CA ALA A 8 -20.36 -24.81 45.77
C ALA A 8 -19.42 -23.59 45.78
N ALA A 9 -18.15 -23.81 46.12
CA ALA A 9 -17.11 -22.81 45.97
C ALA A 9 -16.90 -22.53 44.48
N THR A 10 -17.33 -21.35 44.04
CA THR A 10 -17.10 -20.82 42.69
C THR A 10 -15.67 -20.31 42.61
N LEU A 11 -14.74 -21.15 42.14
CA LEU A 11 -13.39 -20.72 41.75
C LEU A 11 -13.50 -19.86 40.49
N SER A 12 -13.54 -18.55 40.68
CA SER A 12 -13.35 -17.55 39.62
C SER A 12 -11.87 -17.53 39.25
N ILE A 13 -11.51 -18.25 38.19
CA ILE A 13 -10.17 -18.16 37.59
C ILE A 13 -10.12 -16.87 36.78
N SER A 14 -9.74 -15.77 37.43
CA SER A 14 -9.34 -14.54 36.77
C SER A 14 -7.99 -14.77 36.08
N LEU A 15 -8.00 -15.04 34.77
CA LEU A 15 -6.81 -15.00 33.92
C LEU A 15 -6.41 -13.54 33.70
N ILE A 16 -5.64 -12.99 34.64
CA ILE A 16 -4.83 -11.79 34.39
C ILE A 16 -3.60 -12.27 33.64
N LEU A 17 -3.64 -12.23 32.31
CA LEU A 17 -2.44 -12.35 31.49
C LEU A 17 -1.65 -11.03 31.61
N PRO A 18 -0.37 -11.05 32.05
CA PRO A 18 0.47 -9.88 31.97
C PRO A 18 0.71 -9.56 30.48
N LEU A 19 0.44 -8.31 30.10
CA LEU A 19 0.88 -7.71 28.84
C LEU A 19 2.42 -7.63 28.86
N ILE A 20 3.07 -8.73 28.49
CA ILE A 20 4.47 -8.71 28.08
C ILE A 20 4.47 -8.04 26.71
N THR A 21 4.90 -6.79 26.65
CA THR A 21 5.37 -6.18 25.41
C THR A 21 6.71 -6.82 25.06
N PRO A 22 6.83 -7.62 23.98
CA PRO A 22 8.15 -7.89 23.45
C PRO A 22 8.63 -6.60 22.80
N TYR A 23 9.71 -6.05 23.36
CA TYR A 23 10.67 -5.28 22.57
C TYR A 23 10.94 -6.11 21.31
N SER A 24 10.77 -5.50 20.14
CA SER A 24 11.04 -6.15 18.86
C SER A 24 12.53 -6.48 18.77
N GLU A 25 12.88 -7.74 19.07
CA GLU A 25 13.97 -8.37 18.37
C GLU A 25 13.61 -8.38 16.88
N GLU A 26 14.57 -7.99 16.04
CA GLU A 26 14.49 -8.07 14.59
C GLU A 26 13.98 -9.47 14.21
N ALA A 27 12.73 -9.55 13.75
CA ALA A 27 12.17 -10.77 13.21
C ALA A 27 12.99 -11.12 11.95
N LYS A 28 14.02 -11.95 12.10
CA LYS A 28 14.79 -12.48 10.97
C LYS A 28 13.82 -13.28 10.11
N ALA A 29 13.50 -12.75 8.93
CA ALA A 29 12.68 -13.41 7.94
C ALA A 29 13.25 -14.79 7.60
N ALA A 30 12.38 -15.77 7.41
CA ALA A 30 12.77 -17.13 7.04
C ALA A 30 13.49 -17.15 5.69
N ASN A 31 14.69 -17.74 5.66
CA ASN A 31 15.42 -18.00 4.42
C ASN A 31 14.78 -19.17 3.70
N THR A 32 13.95 -18.91 2.70
CA THR A 32 13.33 -19.96 1.88
C THR A 32 13.96 -19.97 0.49
N ILE A 33 14.52 -21.11 0.11
CA ILE A 33 14.99 -21.38 -1.26
C ILE A 33 13.94 -22.28 -1.93
N GLU A 34 13.56 -21.94 -3.15
CA GLU A 34 12.61 -22.71 -3.98
C GLU A 34 13.28 -23.10 -5.29
N GLU A 35 13.36 -24.40 -5.57
CA GLU A 35 13.86 -24.92 -6.85
C GLU A 35 12.78 -24.76 -7.92
N ILE A 36 13.14 -24.18 -9.08
CA ILE A 36 12.19 -23.90 -10.18
C ILE A 36 12.50 -24.68 -11.46
N GLY A 37 13.42 -25.65 -11.37
CA GLY A 37 13.81 -26.54 -12.45
C GLY A 37 15.05 -26.07 -13.21
N GLU A 38 15.65 -26.98 -13.99
CA GLU A 38 16.84 -26.73 -14.82
C GLU A 38 18.06 -26.14 -14.07
N GLY A 39 18.17 -26.42 -12.77
CA GLY A 39 19.22 -25.88 -11.90
C GLY A 39 19.05 -24.41 -11.52
N ALA A 40 17.88 -23.83 -11.80
CA ALA A 40 17.51 -22.49 -11.36
C ALA A 40 16.73 -22.54 -10.03
N GLN A 41 16.99 -21.56 -9.18
CA GLN A 41 16.40 -21.45 -7.84
C GLN A 41 15.98 -20.01 -7.54
N ILE A 42 14.98 -19.86 -6.67
CA ILE A 42 14.51 -18.59 -6.14
C ILE A 42 14.91 -18.49 -4.67
N ILE A 43 15.61 -17.41 -4.31
CA ILE A 43 15.96 -17.12 -2.93
C ILE A 43 15.05 -16.00 -2.44
N LYS A 44 14.18 -16.30 -1.48
CA LYS A 44 13.19 -15.35 -0.96
C LYS A 44 13.70 -14.65 0.29
N ARG A 45 13.52 -13.34 0.35
CA ARG A 45 13.74 -12.49 1.52
C ARG A 45 12.53 -11.58 1.70
N THR A 46 12.24 -11.20 2.94
CA THR A 46 11.15 -10.29 3.25
C THR A 46 11.63 -9.26 4.24
N GLU A 47 11.27 -8.01 4.03
CA GLU A 47 11.54 -6.91 4.95
C GLU A 47 10.24 -6.21 5.32
N ASP A 48 10.11 -5.88 6.59
CA ASP A 48 8.94 -5.21 7.17
C ASP A 48 9.34 -3.92 7.87
N VAL A 49 8.95 -2.78 7.32
CA VAL A 49 9.25 -1.46 7.89
C VAL A 49 7.96 -0.68 8.10
N SER A 50 7.72 -0.24 9.33
CA SER A 50 6.52 0.50 9.71
C SER A 50 6.85 1.85 10.33
N SER A 51 6.09 2.89 9.96
CA SER A 51 6.21 4.22 10.53
C SER A 51 4.87 4.73 11.04
N ARG A 52 4.79 4.99 12.35
CA ARG A 52 3.61 5.61 13.00
C ARG A 52 3.39 7.05 12.50
N LYS A 53 4.48 7.79 12.32
CA LYS A 53 4.48 9.18 11.83
C LYS A 53 3.83 9.31 10.44
N TRP A 54 4.13 8.37 9.54
CA TRP A 54 3.55 8.37 8.19
C TRP A 54 2.27 7.53 8.10
N GLY A 55 2.01 6.65 9.06
CA GLY A 55 0.89 5.71 9.02
C GLY A 55 1.02 4.74 7.84
N VAL A 56 2.22 4.17 7.68
CA VAL A 56 2.60 3.32 6.56
C VAL A 56 3.33 2.10 7.10
N THR A 57 3.01 0.94 6.54
CA THR A 57 3.74 -0.31 6.68
C THR A 57 4.14 -0.77 5.28
N GLN A 58 5.43 -0.98 5.06
CA GLN A 58 6.01 -1.58 3.88
C GLN A 58 6.34 -3.04 4.20
N ASN A 59 5.65 -3.96 3.54
CA ASN A 59 5.96 -5.39 3.56
C ASN A 59 6.50 -5.74 2.17
N ILE A 60 7.81 -5.86 2.05
CA ILE A 60 8.48 -6.00 0.76
C ILE A 60 9.08 -7.40 0.66
N GLN A 61 8.71 -8.13 -0.40
CA GLN A 61 9.33 -9.41 -0.71
C GLN A 61 10.34 -9.21 -1.83
N PHE A 62 11.53 -9.75 -1.62
CA PHE A 62 12.67 -9.73 -2.51
C PHE A 62 12.95 -11.17 -2.92
N ASP A 63 12.64 -11.52 -4.17
CA ASP A 63 12.90 -12.85 -4.71
C ASP A 63 14.05 -12.76 -5.70
N PHE A 64 15.22 -13.24 -5.31
CA PHE A 64 16.38 -13.35 -6.19
C PHE A 64 16.20 -14.55 -7.12
N VAL A 65 16.36 -14.32 -8.41
CA VAL A 65 16.30 -15.36 -9.44
C VAL A 65 17.73 -15.79 -9.75
N LYS A 66 18.13 -16.96 -9.25
CA LYS A 66 19.43 -17.55 -9.58
C LYS A 66 19.24 -18.55 -10.68
N ASP A 67 19.53 -18.12 -11.91
CA ASP A 67 19.40 -18.93 -13.11
C ASP A 67 20.77 -19.03 -13.81
N PRO A 68 21.32 -20.25 -13.96
CA PRO A 68 22.61 -20.45 -14.65
C PRO A 68 22.54 -20.15 -16.16
N LYS A 69 21.36 -20.23 -16.78
CA LYS A 69 21.13 -19.95 -18.20
C LYS A 69 20.86 -18.47 -18.48
N TYR A 70 20.66 -17.65 -17.44
CA TYR A 70 20.50 -16.21 -17.57
C TYR A 70 21.82 -15.48 -17.27
N ASN A 71 22.25 -14.61 -18.18
CA ASN A 71 23.55 -13.93 -18.10
C ASN A 71 23.56 -12.72 -17.15
N LYS A 72 22.44 -12.37 -16.51
CA LYS A 72 22.33 -11.29 -15.52
C LYS A 72 21.78 -11.83 -14.21
N ASP A 73 21.98 -11.08 -13.13
CA ASP A 73 21.22 -11.32 -11.91
C ASP A 73 19.84 -10.69 -12.07
N ALA A 74 18.80 -11.31 -11.50
CA ALA A 74 17.46 -10.74 -11.49
C ALA A 74 16.87 -10.77 -10.08
N LEU A 75 16.14 -9.70 -9.77
CA LEU A 75 15.44 -9.54 -8.50
C LEU A 75 14.00 -9.11 -8.78
N ILE A 76 13.06 -9.91 -8.31
CA ILE A 76 11.63 -9.60 -8.32
C ILE A 76 11.29 -8.97 -6.97
N ILE A 77 10.86 -7.72 -7.00
CA ILE A 77 10.51 -6.93 -5.82
C ILE A 77 8.99 -6.82 -5.78
N LYS A 78 8.35 -7.52 -4.85
CA LYS A 78 6.92 -7.42 -4.59
C LYS A 78 6.67 -6.46 -3.43
N MET A 79 6.06 -5.34 -3.76
CA MET A 79 5.75 -4.23 -2.86
C MET A 79 4.34 -4.41 -2.31
N GLN A 80 4.22 -4.84 -1.05
CA GLN A 80 2.96 -4.95 -0.30
C GLN A 80 2.97 -4.09 0.97
N GLY A 81 1.88 -4.14 1.73
CA GLY A 81 1.77 -3.52 3.05
C GLY A 81 0.46 -2.79 3.25
N PHE A 82 0.52 -1.63 3.92
CA PHE A 82 -0.64 -0.80 4.19
C PHE A 82 -0.29 0.68 4.28
N ILE A 83 -1.11 1.52 3.65
CA ILE A 83 -1.01 2.98 3.66
C ILE A 83 -2.33 3.50 4.25
N LYS A 84 -2.33 3.91 5.53
CA LYS A 84 -3.54 4.43 6.21
C LYS A 84 -4.14 5.62 5.44
N SER A 85 -5.45 5.80 5.37
CA SER A 85 -6.02 6.96 4.63
C SER A 85 -5.62 8.31 5.23
N ARG A 86 -5.46 8.33 6.56
CA ARG A 86 -5.37 9.57 7.37
C ARG A 86 -6.56 10.50 7.16
N THR A 87 -7.71 9.93 6.82
CA THR A 87 -8.95 10.69 6.78
C THR A 87 -9.27 11.22 8.17
N SER A 88 -9.58 12.51 8.26
CA SER A 88 -9.91 13.16 9.54
C SER A 88 -10.94 14.25 9.35
N PHE A 89 -11.83 14.37 10.34
CA PHE A 89 -12.89 15.36 10.40
C PHE A 89 -12.58 16.31 11.54
N THR A 90 -12.52 17.61 11.26
CA THR A 90 -12.10 18.63 12.25
C THR A 90 -12.86 19.92 12.05
N ASP A 91 -13.05 20.66 13.15
CA ASP A 91 -13.53 22.03 13.10
C ASP A 91 -12.45 22.96 12.52
N VAL A 92 -12.89 24.01 11.83
CA VAL A 92 -11.99 25.08 11.39
C VAL A 92 -11.86 26.10 12.51
N LYS A 93 -10.62 26.38 12.91
CA LYS A 93 -10.32 27.38 13.95
C LYS A 93 -10.36 28.78 13.35
N GLY A 94 -10.91 29.74 14.10
CA GLY A 94 -10.94 31.16 13.75
C GLY A 94 -12.33 31.76 13.93
N LYS A 95 -12.39 33.05 14.30
CA LYS A 95 -13.66 33.78 14.38
C LYS A 95 -14.31 33.82 13.00
N GLY A 96 -15.60 33.48 12.91
CA GLY A 96 -16.35 33.43 11.64
C GLY A 96 -16.33 32.08 10.94
N TYR A 97 -15.60 31.09 11.47
CA TYR A 97 -15.53 29.73 10.92
C TYR A 97 -16.26 28.69 11.79
N GLU A 98 -17.07 29.13 12.75
CA GLU A 98 -17.79 28.26 13.69
C GLU A 98 -18.73 27.27 12.95
N SER A 99 -19.33 27.73 11.85
CA SER A 99 -20.17 26.92 10.95
C SER A 99 -19.40 26.21 9.84
N THR A 100 -18.07 26.28 9.82
CA THR A 100 -17.21 25.65 8.80
C THR A 100 -16.52 24.42 9.38
N LYS A 101 -16.70 23.28 8.72
CA LYS A 101 -16.07 22.01 9.07
C LYS A 101 -15.17 21.54 7.94
N ARG A 102 -14.23 20.65 8.27
CA ARG A 102 -13.20 20.19 7.33
C ARG A 102 -13.03 18.68 7.37
N ILE A 103 -12.98 18.06 6.19
CA ILE A 103 -12.46 16.71 5.97
C ILE A 103 -11.12 16.79 5.24
N LEU A 104 -10.12 16.12 5.78
CA LEU A 104 -8.87 15.79 5.10
C LEU A 104 -8.98 14.34 4.62
N TRP A 105 -8.66 14.04 3.37
CA TRP A 105 -8.80 12.69 2.81
C TRP A 105 -7.80 12.42 1.68
N PRO A 106 -7.44 11.16 1.40
CA PRO A 106 -6.44 10.82 0.39
C PRO A 106 -7.00 10.93 -1.02
N PHE A 107 -6.56 11.91 -1.79
CA PHE A 107 -6.91 11.98 -3.22
C PHE A 107 -6.11 10.94 -4.03
N GLN A 108 -4.86 10.69 -3.64
CA GLN A 108 -3.96 9.81 -4.35
C GLN A 108 -3.07 9.04 -3.38
N TYR A 109 -2.83 7.76 -3.68
CA TYR A 109 -1.77 6.96 -3.05
C TYR A 109 -0.56 6.86 -3.97
N ASN A 110 0.63 6.93 -3.38
CA ASN A 110 1.90 6.97 -4.08
C ASN A 110 2.71 5.71 -3.76
N ILE A 111 3.17 5.00 -4.79
CA ILE A 111 4.05 3.85 -4.68
C ILE A 111 5.19 4.07 -5.68
N ALA A 112 6.44 4.09 -5.21
CA ALA A 112 7.58 4.25 -6.09
C ALA A 112 8.75 3.37 -5.69
N LEU A 113 9.53 2.95 -6.69
CA LEU A 113 10.82 2.30 -6.56
C LEU A 113 11.83 3.09 -7.40
N LYS A 114 13.00 3.35 -6.84
CA LYS A 114 14.12 3.92 -7.59
C LYS A 114 15.46 3.32 -7.15
N THR A 115 16.41 3.31 -8.06
CA THR A 115 17.82 3.02 -7.78
C THR A 115 18.70 4.06 -8.49
N ASN A 116 19.86 4.34 -7.89
CA ASN A 116 20.88 5.18 -8.51
C ASN A 116 22.04 4.34 -9.08
N ASP A 117 21.99 3.01 -8.94
CA ASP A 117 23.06 2.13 -9.38
C ASP A 117 23.10 2.06 -10.93
N PRO A 118 24.22 2.40 -11.57
CA PRO A 118 24.35 2.31 -13.02
C PRO A 118 24.21 0.87 -13.56
N ASN A 119 24.52 -0.16 -12.76
CA ASN A 119 24.51 -1.57 -13.15
C ASN A 119 23.13 -2.24 -13.01
N VAL A 120 22.17 -1.55 -12.40
CA VAL A 120 20.81 -2.09 -12.19
C VAL A 120 19.81 -1.50 -13.16
N PHE A 121 19.00 -2.32 -13.84
CA PHE A 121 17.99 -1.85 -14.78
C PHE A 121 16.63 -2.44 -14.48
N LEU A 122 15.60 -1.60 -14.41
CA LEU A 122 14.20 -2.02 -14.41
C LEU A 122 13.87 -2.68 -15.75
N ILE A 123 13.52 -3.96 -15.71
CA ILE A 123 13.22 -4.78 -16.91
C ILE A 123 11.74 -5.11 -17.04
N ASN A 124 10.99 -5.12 -15.92
CA ASN A 124 9.57 -5.38 -15.94
C ASN A 124 8.88 -4.78 -14.71
N TYR A 125 7.56 -4.59 -14.77
CA TYR A 125 6.77 -4.05 -13.68
C TYR A 125 5.28 -4.34 -13.85
N LEU A 126 4.53 -4.38 -12.73
CA LEU A 126 3.08 -4.54 -12.71
C LEU A 126 2.42 -3.64 -11.64
N PRO A 127 1.26 -3.03 -11.97
CA PRO A 127 0.60 -3.05 -13.28
C PRO A 127 1.28 -2.16 -14.32
N LYS A 128 1.18 -2.53 -15.61
CA LYS A 128 1.78 -1.78 -16.73
C LYS A 128 0.91 -0.67 -17.27
N ASN A 129 -0.37 -0.99 -17.46
CA ASN A 129 -1.34 -0.10 -18.07
C ASN A 129 -2.16 0.61 -16.99
N LYS A 130 -2.88 1.66 -17.41
CA LYS A 130 -3.95 2.24 -16.60
C LYS A 130 -5.02 1.16 -16.34
N ILE A 131 -5.41 0.98 -15.08
CA ILE A 131 -6.44 0.02 -14.68
C ILE A 131 -7.50 0.73 -13.86
N GLU A 132 -8.75 0.63 -14.31
CA GLU A 132 -9.91 1.24 -13.66
C GLU A 132 -10.85 0.22 -13.01
N SER A 133 -10.56 -1.08 -13.15
CA SER A 133 -11.32 -2.13 -12.47
C SER A 133 -11.16 -2.04 -10.96
N ILE A 134 -12.22 -2.37 -10.23
CA ILE A 134 -12.21 -2.37 -8.76
C ILE A 134 -11.17 -3.35 -8.23
N ASP A 135 -11.15 -4.57 -8.78
CA ASP A 135 -10.17 -5.58 -8.46
C ASP A 135 -9.06 -5.56 -9.51
N VAL A 136 -7.82 -5.39 -9.04
CA VAL A 136 -6.63 -5.48 -9.87
C VAL A 136 -5.94 -6.79 -9.54
N SER A 137 -5.82 -7.66 -10.54
CA SER A 137 -5.15 -8.95 -10.44
C SER A 137 -4.32 -9.14 -11.70
N GLN A 138 -3.01 -9.33 -11.54
CA GLN A 138 -2.09 -9.65 -12.65
C GLN A 138 -1.01 -10.60 -12.15
N THR A 139 -0.49 -11.41 -13.05
CA THR A 139 0.58 -12.38 -12.75
C THR A 139 1.80 -12.07 -13.59
N LEU A 140 2.96 -12.03 -12.92
CA LEU A 140 4.28 -12.11 -13.55
C LEU A 140 4.68 -13.58 -13.63
N GLY A 141 4.95 -14.07 -14.83
CA GLY A 141 5.55 -15.39 -15.08
C GLY A 141 7.02 -15.26 -15.43
N TYR A 142 7.82 -16.24 -15.01
CA TYR A 142 9.23 -16.38 -15.32
C TYR A 142 9.52 -17.79 -15.83
N ASN A 143 10.27 -17.87 -16.93
CA ASN A 143 10.82 -19.11 -17.46
C ASN A 143 12.35 -19.06 -17.44
N VAL A 144 12.95 -20.22 -17.20
CA VAL A 144 14.41 -20.37 -17.19
C VAL A 144 15.00 -19.88 -18.51
N GLY A 145 16.12 -19.16 -18.43
CA GLY A 145 16.73 -18.44 -19.55
C GLY A 145 16.37 -16.96 -19.63
N GLY A 146 15.72 -16.39 -18.59
CA GLY A 146 15.51 -14.93 -18.50
C GLY A 146 14.23 -14.41 -19.16
N ASN A 147 13.24 -15.26 -19.41
CA ASN A 147 12.00 -14.85 -20.09
C ASN A 147 10.91 -14.44 -19.08
N PHE A 148 10.62 -13.14 -19.02
CA PHE A 148 9.57 -12.58 -18.17
C PHE A 148 8.33 -12.21 -18.97
N GLN A 149 7.18 -12.74 -18.56
CA GLN A 149 5.89 -12.47 -19.18
C GLN A 149 4.87 -11.96 -18.17
N SER A 150 3.95 -11.12 -18.62
CA SER A 150 2.94 -10.51 -17.76
C SER A 150 1.56 -10.62 -18.39
N ALA A 151 0.58 -11.16 -17.66
CA ALA A 151 -0.82 -11.16 -18.11
C ALA A 151 -1.81 -10.93 -16.96
N PRO A 152 -3.03 -10.45 -17.25
CA PRO A 152 -4.11 -10.29 -16.26
C PRO A 152 -4.53 -11.61 -15.62
N LEU A 153 -4.56 -12.68 -16.42
CA LEU A 153 -4.62 -14.07 -15.99
C LEU A 153 -3.58 -14.83 -16.81
N LEU A 154 -2.60 -15.44 -16.13
CA LEU A 154 -1.80 -16.51 -16.72
C LEU A 154 -2.53 -17.82 -16.38
N GLY A 155 -3.09 -18.46 -17.41
CA GLY A 155 -3.94 -19.63 -17.29
C GLY A 155 -3.14 -20.91 -17.37
N GLY A 156 -3.01 -21.62 -16.24
CA GLY A 156 -2.53 -23.01 -16.22
C GLY A 156 -1.39 -23.25 -15.24
N LYS A 157 -1.53 -24.25 -14.36
CA LYS A 157 -0.40 -24.83 -13.64
C LYS A 157 0.56 -25.42 -14.67
N GLY A 158 1.80 -24.94 -14.75
CA GLY A 158 2.87 -25.52 -15.56
C GLY A 158 3.37 -24.70 -16.76
N GLU A 159 2.81 -23.51 -17.03
CA GLU A 159 3.29 -22.64 -18.13
C GLU A 159 4.58 -21.87 -17.78
N PHE A 160 4.82 -21.64 -16.48
CA PHE A 160 5.97 -20.89 -15.97
C PHE A 160 6.73 -21.68 -14.92
N ASN A 161 8.07 -21.62 -14.96
CA ASN A 161 8.93 -22.15 -13.89
C ASN A 161 8.68 -21.45 -12.55
N TYR A 162 8.44 -20.14 -12.58
CA TYR A 162 8.09 -19.35 -11.40
C TYR A 162 7.02 -18.32 -11.74
N SER A 163 6.13 -18.02 -10.79
CA SER A 163 5.17 -16.93 -10.97
C SER A 163 4.89 -16.17 -9.69
N LYS A 164 4.60 -14.87 -9.84
CA LYS A 164 4.26 -13.99 -8.73
C LYS A 164 3.04 -13.15 -9.11
N LYS A 165 2.00 -13.22 -8.27
CA LYS A 165 0.73 -12.52 -8.47
C LYS A 165 0.65 -11.24 -7.65
N ILE A 166 0.14 -10.18 -8.25
CA ILE A 166 -0.39 -9.00 -7.55
C ILE A 166 -1.91 -9.08 -7.43
N SER A 167 -2.43 -8.59 -6.32
CA SER A 167 -3.86 -8.51 -6.07
C SER A 167 -4.15 -7.39 -5.09
N TYR A 168 -4.98 -6.43 -5.47
CA TYR A 168 -5.48 -5.38 -4.58
C TYR A 168 -6.83 -4.86 -5.07
N THR A 169 -7.55 -4.20 -4.18
CA THR A 169 -8.83 -3.53 -4.50
C THR A 169 -8.64 -2.02 -4.48
N GLN A 170 -9.31 -1.33 -5.39
CA GLN A 170 -9.20 0.11 -5.60
C GLN A 170 -10.57 0.75 -5.90
N LYS A 171 -11.61 0.34 -5.17
CA LYS A 171 -12.98 0.85 -5.38
C LYS A 171 -12.98 2.38 -5.40
N ASN A 172 -13.53 2.97 -6.47
CA ASN A 172 -13.61 4.42 -6.75
C ASN A 172 -12.27 5.11 -7.09
N TYR A 173 -11.20 4.35 -7.30
CA TYR A 173 -9.87 4.82 -7.68
C TYR A 173 -9.40 4.16 -8.98
N ILE A 174 -8.38 4.74 -9.59
CA ILE A 174 -7.69 4.25 -10.79
C ILE A 174 -6.20 4.13 -10.51
N SER A 175 -5.57 3.09 -11.03
CA SER A 175 -4.13 2.90 -10.95
C SER A 175 -3.48 3.22 -12.28
N GLU A 176 -2.42 4.01 -12.27
CA GLU A 176 -1.65 4.35 -13.45
C GLU A 176 -0.15 4.48 -13.14
N VAL A 177 0.67 4.34 -14.18
CA VAL A 177 2.11 4.58 -14.10
C VAL A 177 2.36 6.04 -14.42
N ALA A 178 2.72 6.82 -13.41
CA ALA A 178 2.96 8.25 -13.56
C ALA A 178 4.35 8.58 -14.11
N GLN A 179 5.33 7.73 -13.83
CA GLN A 179 6.69 7.85 -14.34
C GLN A 179 7.33 6.47 -14.40
N GLN A 180 8.05 6.19 -15.49
CA GLN A 180 8.88 5.00 -15.61
C GLN A 180 10.10 5.28 -16.49
N ASN A 181 11.24 4.72 -16.10
CA ASN A 181 12.42 4.57 -16.94
C ASN A 181 13.24 3.36 -16.45
N SER A 182 14.46 3.20 -16.95
CA SER A 182 15.31 2.07 -16.58
C SER A 182 15.81 2.07 -15.12
N LYS A 183 15.61 3.14 -14.35
CA LYS A 183 16.11 3.31 -12.98
C LYS A 183 15.02 3.59 -11.94
N ASN A 184 13.84 4.01 -12.38
CA ASN A 184 12.74 4.30 -11.48
C ASN A 184 11.39 3.97 -12.09
N ILE A 185 10.44 3.71 -11.20
CA ILE A 185 9.02 3.60 -11.51
C ILE A 185 8.19 4.18 -10.38
N ARG A 186 7.12 4.89 -10.76
CA ARG A 186 6.13 5.45 -9.84
C ARG A 186 4.72 5.13 -10.33
N TRP A 187 3.96 4.48 -9.46
CA TRP A 187 2.52 4.29 -9.60
C TRP A 187 1.76 5.30 -8.75
N GLU A 188 0.63 5.70 -9.29
CA GLU A 188 -0.33 6.57 -8.62
C GLU A 188 -1.69 5.89 -8.63
N VAL A 189 -2.30 5.76 -7.46
CA VAL A 189 -3.67 5.26 -7.31
C VAL A 189 -4.54 6.45 -6.95
N LYS A 190 -5.23 7.02 -7.93
CA LYS A 190 -5.96 8.30 -7.84
C LYS A 190 -7.44 8.09 -7.68
N ALA A 191 -8.09 8.91 -6.86
CA ALA A 191 -9.54 8.99 -6.80
C ALA A 191 -10.09 9.32 -8.19
N ASN A 192 -11.13 8.59 -8.62
CA ASN A 192 -11.68 8.70 -9.96
C ASN A 192 -13.14 9.15 -9.94
N SER A 193 -14.04 8.25 -9.53
CA SER A 193 -15.47 8.47 -9.55
C SER A 193 -16.15 7.73 -8.40
N PHE A 194 -17.17 8.35 -7.81
CA PHE A 194 -17.88 7.91 -6.62
C PHE A 194 -19.36 7.79 -6.93
N ASN A 195 -19.98 6.70 -6.50
CA ASN A 195 -21.44 6.56 -6.64
C ASN A 195 -22.10 7.25 -5.45
N THR A 196 -22.98 8.20 -5.75
CA THR A 196 -23.82 8.90 -4.78
C THR A 196 -25.29 8.60 -5.08
N GLU A 197 -26.21 8.98 -4.19
CA GLU A 197 -27.66 8.81 -4.42
C GLU A 197 -28.13 9.47 -5.73
N ASN A 198 -27.50 10.58 -6.12
CA ASN A 198 -27.84 11.35 -7.32
C ASN A 198 -27.06 10.92 -8.57
N GLY A 199 -26.35 9.78 -8.51
CA GLY A 199 -25.55 9.24 -9.60
C GLY A 199 -24.05 9.30 -9.36
N GLN A 200 -23.28 9.07 -10.42
CA GLN A 200 -21.82 9.03 -10.36
C GLN A 200 -21.23 10.44 -10.38
N VAL A 201 -20.39 10.74 -9.39
CA VAL A 201 -19.75 12.03 -9.18
C VAL A 201 -18.24 11.89 -9.33
N SER A 202 -17.59 12.84 -9.99
CA SER A 202 -16.12 12.85 -10.15
C SER A 202 -15.41 13.12 -8.81
N ALA A 203 -14.20 12.58 -8.65
CA ALA A 203 -13.31 12.91 -7.54
C ALA A 203 -13.03 14.42 -7.39
N TYR A 204 -13.10 15.16 -8.51
CA TYR A 204 -12.86 16.59 -8.58
C TYR A 204 -14.08 17.44 -8.20
N ASP A 205 -15.25 16.83 -7.96
CA ASP A 205 -16.41 17.58 -7.50
C ASP A 205 -16.15 18.17 -6.10
N ARG A 206 -16.44 19.46 -5.96
CA ARG A 206 -16.23 20.22 -4.72
C ARG A 206 -17.19 19.78 -3.60
N HIS A 207 -18.39 19.31 -3.93
CA HIS A 207 -19.40 18.83 -2.99
C HIS A 207 -19.24 17.35 -2.66
N LEU A 208 -18.26 16.66 -3.24
CA LEU A 208 -18.00 15.25 -2.93
C LEU A 208 -17.79 15.05 -1.41
N PHE A 209 -18.55 14.09 -0.86
CA PHE A 209 -18.65 13.72 0.56
C PHE A 209 -19.35 14.74 1.47
N VAL A 210 -19.83 15.87 0.96
CA VAL A 210 -20.52 16.89 1.76
C VAL A 210 -22.01 16.59 1.81
N ARG A 211 -22.63 16.78 2.98
CA ARG A 211 -24.08 16.71 3.16
C ARG A 211 -24.57 17.74 4.15
N SER A 212 -25.87 18.04 4.12
CA SER A 212 -26.48 18.87 5.16
C SER A 212 -26.23 18.27 6.55
N PRO A 213 -25.85 19.10 7.54
CA PRO A 213 -25.43 18.60 8.85
C PRO A 213 -26.62 17.98 9.60
N ILE A 214 -26.39 16.80 10.16
CA ILE A 214 -27.35 16.14 11.07
C ILE A 214 -27.08 16.42 12.55
N GLY A 215 -26.08 17.24 12.83
CA GLY A 215 -25.58 17.54 14.17
C GLY A 215 -24.46 18.57 14.14
N PRO A 216 -23.98 19.00 15.32
CA PRO A 216 -23.01 20.09 15.44
C PRO A 216 -21.57 19.67 15.16
N ASN A 217 -21.24 18.37 15.19
CA ASN A 217 -19.87 17.89 15.11
C ASN A 217 -19.32 17.98 13.69
N ALA A 218 -18.01 18.11 13.55
CA ALA A 218 -17.36 18.13 12.23
C ALA A 218 -17.73 16.92 11.35
N ARG A 219 -17.91 15.74 11.96
CA ARG A 219 -18.28 14.52 11.24
C ARG A 219 -19.68 14.58 10.61
N ASP A 220 -20.59 15.35 11.21
CA ASP A 220 -22.00 15.38 10.84
C ASP A 220 -22.24 16.11 9.51
N PHE A 221 -21.28 16.92 9.07
CA PHE A 221 -21.29 17.70 7.82
C PHE A 221 -20.89 16.87 6.58
N PHE A 222 -20.51 15.61 6.77
CA PHE A 222 -20.02 14.73 5.71
C PHE A 222 -20.77 13.40 5.70
N VAL A 223 -20.81 12.74 4.54
CA VAL A 223 -21.49 11.44 4.34
C VAL A 223 -21.00 10.39 5.34
N PRO A 224 -21.86 9.47 5.80
CA PRO A 224 -21.51 8.42 6.77
C PRO A 224 -20.44 7.44 6.24
N ASN A 225 -19.91 6.58 7.11
CA ASN A 225 -18.72 5.77 6.78
C ASN A 225 -18.98 4.67 5.76
N ASP A 226 -20.22 4.18 5.69
CA ASP A 226 -20.72 3.19 4.72
C ASP A 226 -20.79 3.73 3.28
N GLU A 227 -20.94 5.04 3.12
CA GLU A 227 -20.84 5.72 1.82
C GLU A 227 -19.39 6.04 1.40
N LEU A 228 -18.44 5.94 2.33
CA LEU A 228 -17.02 6.15 2.02
C LEU A 228 -16.36 4.84 1.57
N PRO A 229 -15.64 4.82 0.44
CA PRO A 229 -14.94 3.61 0.02
C PRO A 229 -13.79 3.27 0.99
N PRO A 230 -13.36 1.98 1.02
CA PRO A 230 -12.30 1.51 1.94
C PRO A 230 -11.01 2.34 1.87
N LEU A 231 -10.65 2.83 0.68
CA LEU A 231 -9.47 3.66 0.45
C LEU A 231 -9.55 5.03 1.14
N ILE A 232 -10.74 5.52 1.47
CA ILE A 232 -10.92 6.77 2.24
C ILE A 232 -11.15 6.44 3.72
N GLN A 233 -11.99 5.46 4.02
CA GLN A 233 -12.34 5.13 5.40
C GLN A 233 -11.15 4.54 6.18
N SER A 234 -10.41 3.61 5.57
CA SER A 234 -9.35 2.84 6.25
C SER A 234 -7.98 3.19 5.68
N GLY A 235 -7.77 2.93 4.38
CA GLY A 235 -6.47 3.02 3.75
C GLY A 235 -6.36 2.13 2.52
N PHE A 236 -5.15 2.06 1.97
CA PHE A 236 -4.83 1.29 0.79
C PHE A 236 -3.87 0.15 1.11
N ASN A 237 -4.14 -1.04 0.56
CA ASN A 237 -3.26 -2.20 0.64
C ASN A 237 -2.54 -2.38 -0.71
N PRO A 238 -1.34 -1.80 -0.89
CA PRO A 238 -0.60 -1.93 -2.14
C PRO A 238 -0.25 -3.40 -2.43
N SER A 239 -0.21 -3.74 -3.71
CA SER A 239 0.34 -4.99 -4.22
C SER A 239 0.88 -4.73 -5.62
N PHE A 240 2.16 -4.40 -5.71
CA PHE A 240 2.86 -4.01 -6.93
C PHE A 240 4.10 -4.88 -7.13
N ILE A 241 4.55 -5.04 -8.37
CA ILE A 241 5.79 -5.77 -8.67
C ILE A 241 6.68 -4.89 -9.55
N ALA A 242 7.97 -4.91 -9.26
CA ALA A 242 9.02 -4.45 -10.15
C ALA A 242 10.08 -5.55 -10.27
N THR A 243 10.57 -5.80 -11.47
CA THR A 243 11.69 -6.71 -11.72
C THR A 243 12.87 -5.89 -12.20
N VAL A 244 14.01 -6.05 -11.55
CA VAL A 244 15.26 -5.42 -11.92
C VAL A 244 16.28 -6.49 -12.32
N SER A 245 17.13 -6.14 -13.28
CA SER A 245 18.32 -6.90 -13.64
C SER A 245 19.58 -6.20 -13.14
N HIS A 246 20.64 -6.95 -12.86
CA HIS A 246 21.95 -6.45 -12.47
C HIS A 246 23.04 -7.12 -13.32
N GLU A 247 24.01 -6.34 -13.79
CA GLU A 247 25.16 -6.85 -14.53
C GLU A 247 26.06 -7.68 -13.60
N LYS A 248 26.24 -8.98 -13.92
CA LYS A 248 27.13 -9.86 -13.14
C LYS A 248 28.55 -9.30 -13.09
N ASP A 249 29.23 -9.56 -11.97
CA ASP A 249 30.61 -9.13 -11.71
C ASP A 249 30.84 -7.60 -11.70
N LYS A 250 29.78 -6.79 -11.69
CA LYS A 250 29.85 -5.32 -11.63
C LYS A 250 29.31 -4.75 -10.31
N GLY A 251 29.94 -5.13 -9.22
CA GLY A 251 29.60 -4.65 -7.88
C GLY A 251 28.74 -5.65 -7.12
N ASP A 252 29.04 -5.82 -5.83
CA ASP A 252 28.37 -6.82 -5.00
C ASP A 252 27.04 -6.29 -4.43
N THR A 253 26.86 -4.97 -4.38
CA THR A 253 25.72 -4.33 -3.71
C THR A 253 25.08 -3.21 -4.54
N SER A 254 23.77 -3.06 -4.36
CA SER A 254 22.98 -1.95 -4.93
C SER A 254 22.03 -1.37 -3.91
N GLU A 255 21.77 -0.06 -4.02
CA GLU A 255 20.79 0.63 -3.18
C GLU A 255 19.47 0.88 -3.93
N PHE A 256 18.37 0.68 -3.23
CA PHE A 256 17.02 0.95 -3.69
C PHE A 256 16.28 1.83 -2.68
N GLU A 257 15.50 2.79 -3.16
CA GLU A 257 14.57 3.52 -2.32
C GLU A 257 13.14 3.15 -2.71
N ILE A 258 12.34 2.74 -1.72
CA ILE A 258 10.92 2.44 -1.89
C ILE A 258 10.12 3.48 -1.13
N ALA A 259 9.23 4.18 -1.85
CA ALA A 259 8.42 5.26 -1.31
C ALA A 259 6.94 4.87 -1.30
N TYR A 260 6.32 4.89 -0.11
CA TYR A 260 4.89 4.69 0.09
C TYR A 260 4.28 5.94 0.72
N GLY A 261 3.19 6.44 0.16
CA GLY A 261 2.52 7.58 0.76
C GLY A 261 1.25 8.01 0.06
N ARG A 262 0.94 9.30 0.18
CA ARG A 262 -0.33 9.86 -0.25
C ARG A 262 -0.26 11.36 -0.51
N ASN A 263 -1.15 11.84 -1.38
CA ASN A 263 -1.50 13.25 -1.50
C ASN A 263 -2.91 13.44 -0.91
N LEU A 264 -3.07 14.45 -0.06
CA LEU A 264 -4.32 14.70 0.65
C LEU A 264 -4.99 15.96 0.12
N ASP A 265 -6.29 15.83 -0.08
CA ASP A 265 -7.20 16.92 -0.38
C ASP A 265 -7.91 17.38 0.89
N ILE A 266 -8.31 18.65 0.89
CA ILE A 266 -9.14 19.22 1.95
C ILE A 266 -10.47 19.67 1.36
N THR A 267 -11.58 19.13 1.86
CA THR A 267 -12.92 19.67 1.61
C THR A 267 -13.40 20.45 2.83
N TYR A 268 -13.82 21.68 2.61
CA TYR A 268 -14.49 22.53 3.58
C TYR A 268 -15.99 22.49 3.32
N ALA A 269 -16.77 22.43 4.39
CA ALA A 269 -18.22 22.45 4.34
C ALA A 269 -18.73 23.50 5.33
N THR A 270 -19.40 24.52 4.80
CA THR A 270 -19.90 25.67 5.56
C THR A 270 -21.42 25.65 5.56
N PHE A 271 -22.02 25.60 6.75
CA PHE A 271 -23.47 25.57 6.88
C PHE A 271 -24.04 26.97 7.13
N PHE A 272 -24.99 27.36 6.28
CA PHE A 272 -25.78 28.59 6.42
C PHE A 272 -27.23 28.20 6.76
N PRO A 273 -27.72 28.45 7.99
CA PRO A 273 -29.00 27.93 8.48
C PRO A 273 -30.26 28.22 7.65
N ARG A 274 -30.20 29.18 6.73
CA ARG A 274 -31.32 29.59 5.87
C ARG A 274 -31.06 29.39 4.37
N THR A 275 -29.90 28.85 4.00
CA THR A 275 -29.47 28.75 2.59
C THR A 275 -29.07 27.32 2.24
N GLY A 276 -28.44 26.60 3.17
CA GLY A 276 -27.95 25.24 2.95
C GLY A 276 -26.46 25.12 3.22
N ILE A 277 -25.83 24.12 2.61
CA ILE A 277 -24.41 23.84 2.78
C ILE A 277 -23.63 24.27 1.55
N PHE A 278 -22.53 24.97 1.77
CA PHE A 278 -21.60 25.39 0.74
C PHE A 278 -20.29 24.62 0.90
N ALA A 279 -19.77 24.08 -0.20
CA ALA A 279 -18.54 23.31 -0.19
C ALA A 279 -17.42 23.96 -1.01
N GLU A 280 -16.21 23.94 -0.46
CA GLU A 280 -14.98 24.33 -1.16
C GLU A 280 -13.95 23.21 -1.08
N ARG A 281 -13.20 23.01 -2.16
CA ARG A 281 -12.13 22.02 -2.25
C ARG A 281 -10.79 22.71 -2.43
N ARG A 282 -9.83 22.36 -1.59
CA ARG A 282 -8.41 22.60 -1.83
C ARG A 282 -7.75 21.31 -2.28
N HIS A 283 -7.62 21.19 -3.61
CA HIS A 283 -6.94 20.07 -4.24
C HIS A 283 -5.43 20.12 -3.99
N ASN A 284 -4.78 18.98 -3.80
CA ASN A 284 -3.35 18.85 -3.52
C ASN A 284 -2.89 19.68 -2.31
N ALA A 285 -3.73 19.76 -1.26
CA ALA A 285 -3.44 20.55 -0.08
C ALA A 285 -2.16 20.08 0.65
N LEU A 286 -1.95 18.75 0.72
CA LEU A 286 -0.74 18.15 1.30
C LEU A 286 -0.20 17.06 0.37
N MET A 287 0.78 17.41 -0.46
CA MET A 287 1.40 16.49 -1.41
C MET A 287 2.59 15.73 -0.82
N ASN A 288 2.94 14.60 -1.44
CA ASN A 288 4.16 13.82 -1.21
C ASN A 288 4.41 13.46 0.27
N ARG A 289 3.34 13.13 1.01
CA ARG A 289 3.43 12.68 2.40
C ARG A 289 3.85 11.21 2.43
N ASN A 290 5.12 10.96 2.09
CA ASN A 290 5.66 9.64 1.81
C ASN A 290 6.68 9.19 2.88
N LEU A 291 6.55 7.94 3.31
CA LEU A 291 7.63 7.17 3.92
C LEU A 291 8.55 6.70 2.80
N VAL A 292 9.84 7.02 2.90
CA VAL A 292 10.88 6.55 1.99
C VAL A 292 11.86 5.71 2.78
N THR A 293 12.00 4.45 2.39
CA THR A 293 12.92 3.50 3.03
C THR A 293 14.00 3.12 2.03
N LYS A 294 15.26 3.14 2.49
CA LYS A 294 16.42 2.72 1.71
C LYS A 294 16.77 1.26 2.05
N TYR A 295 16.91 0.45 1.02
CA TYR A 295 17.30 -0.95 1.08
C TYR A 295 18.63 -1.13 0.35
N GLU A 296 19.55 -1.86 0.96
CA GLU A 296 20.76 -2.35 0.32
C GLU A 296 20.54 -3.83 -0.01
N VAL A 297 20.79 -4.17 -1.26
CA VAL A 297 20.72 -5.54 -1.80
C VAL A 297 22.15 -5.99 -2.03
N ASN A 298 22.51 -7.18 -1.52
CA ASN A 298 23.77 -7.83 -1.87
C ASN A 298 23.50 -8.97 -2.85
N TRP A 299 23.95 -8.84 -4.09
CA TRP A 299 23.72 -9.80 -5.18
C TRP A 299 24.46 -11.12 -4.97
N LYS A 300 25.60 -11.09 -4.27
CA LYS A 300 26.45 -12.25 -4.03
C LYS A 300 25.93 -13.11 -2.87
N THR A 301 25.58 -12.47 -1.75
CA THR A 301 25.09 -13.17 -0.54
C THR A 301 23.57 -13.35 -0.53
N HIS A 302 22.85 -12.64 -1.40
CA HIS A 302 21.38 -12.58 -1.43
C HIS A 302 20.80 -12.08 -0.09
N GLU A 303 21.53 -11.15 0.54
CA GLU A 303 21.09 -10.43 1.74
C GLU A 303 20.39 -9.13 1.36
N ILE A 304 19.41 -8.76 2.16
CA ILE A 304 18.74 -7.45 2.12
C ILE A 304 18.98 -6.78 3.47
N LYS A 305 19.28 -5.48 3.46
CA LYS A 305 19.46 -4.68 4.67
C LYS A 305 18.73 -3.36 4.55
N VAL A 306 18.01 -2.96 5.59
CA VAL A 306 17.43 -1.62 5.68
C VAL A 306 18.52 -0.63 6.10
N LYS A 307 18.81 0.36 5.26
CA LYS A 307 19.85 1.39 5.53
C LYS A 307 19.31 2.60 6.29
N GLY A 308 18.00 2.85 6.19
CA GLY A 308 17.34 3.94 6.91
C GLY A 308 16.03 4.38 6.27
N HIS A 309 15.28 5.24 6.97
CA HIS A 309 14.01 5.82 6.53
C HIS A 309 13.74 7.19 7.18
N ASN A 310 12.70 7.92 6.74
CA ASN A 310 12.33 9.28 7.18
C ASN A 310 11.09 9.37 8.11
#